data_AF-A0A7W0GXJ1-F1
#
_entry.id   AF-A0A7W0GXJ1-F1
#
_cell.length_a   1.000
_cell.length_b   1.000
_cell.length_c   1.000
_cell.angle_alpha   90.00
_cell.angle_beta   90.00
_cell.angle_gamma   90.00
#
_symmetry.space_group_name_H-M   'P 1'
#
loop_
_entity.id
_entity.type
_entity.pdbx_description
1 polymer ?
#
loop_
_entity_poly.entity_id
_entity_poly.type
_entity_poly.pdbx_seq_one_letter_code
_entity_poly.pdbx_strand_id
1 'polypeptide(L)' 'MLPPYAKVEVRNGRPVALWLRQEMLHEAQTYLGAATERAAVEMALDLVAFRKELGDGARALQSLRLRRLG' A
#
# COMPACT_ATOMS: atom_id res chain seq x y z
N MET A 1 22.59 -3.99 -13.58
CA MET A 1 21.57 -4.93 -13.09
C MET A 1 20.46 -4.10 -12.45
N LEU A 2 19.22 -4.20 -12.91
CA LEU A 2 18.10 -3.44 -12.33
C LEU A 2 17.67 -4.10 -11.01
N PRO A 3 17.32 -3.34 -9.96
CA PRO A 3 16.83 -3.90 -8.72
C PRO A 3 15.49 -4.65 -8.94
N PRO A 4 15.23 -5.73 -8.18
CA PRO A 4 14.18 -6.70 -8.45
C PRO A 4 12.72 -6.20 -8.28
N TYR A 5 12.52 -4.93 -7.94
CA TYR A 5 11.20 -4.33 -7.70
C TYR A 5 10.80 -3.25 -8.72
N ALA A 6 11.58 -3.06 -9.78
CA ALA A 6 11.18 -2.19 -10.88
C ALA A 6 10.10 -2.88 -11.73
N LYS A 7 8.85 -2.41 -11.67
CA LYS A 7 7.90 -2.68 -12.77
C LYS A 7 8.39 -1.93 -13.99
N VAL A 8 8.67 -2.66 -15.05
CA VAL A 8 9.02 -2.11 -16.36
C VAL A 8 7.73 -2.00 -17.16
N GLU A 9 7.24 -0.79 -17.38
CA GLU A 9 6.15 -0.53 -18.33
C GLU A 9 6.73 -0.08 -19.67
N VAL A 10 6.19 -0.56 -20.79
CA VAL A 10 6.65 -0.12 -22.11
C VAL A 10 5.82 1.08 -22.56
N ARG A 11 6.47 2.25 -22.69
CA ARG A 11 5.85 3.47 -23.25
C ARG A 11 6.57 3.84 -24.55
N ASN A 12 5.82 4.00 -25.64
CA ASN A 12 6.35 4.26 -26.98
C ASN A 12 7.43 3.25 -27.43
N GLY A 13 7.25 1.97 -27.12
CA GLY A 13 8.20 0.90 -27.46
C GLY A 13 9.50 0.90 -26.64
N ARG A 14 9.62 1.71 -25.59
CA ARG A 14 10.76 1.72 -24.67
C ARG A 14 10.37 1.31 -23.26
N PRO A 15 11.17 0.47 -22.58
CA PRO A 15 10.95 0.16 -21.17
C PRO A 15 11.17 1.41 -20.31
N VAL A 16 10.13 1.83 -19.61
CA VAL A 16 10.14 2.85 -18.57
C VAL A 16 9.97 2.12 -17.25
N ALA A 17 11.03 2.14 -16.44
CA ALA A 17 10.90 1.68 -15.08
C ALA A 17 10.04 2.68 -14.29
N LEU A 18 8.97 2.18 -13.67
CA LEU A 18 8.06 2.98 -12.86
C LEU A 18 8.69 3.09 -11.47
N TRP A 19 9.54 4.10 -11.29
CA TRP A 19 10.25 4.32 -10.05
C TRP A 19 9.36 5.05 -9.05
N LEU A 20 9.21 4.48 -7.85
CA LEU A 20 8.79 5.27 -6.70
C LEU A 20 9.86 6.34 -6.47
N ARG A 21 9.44 7.58 -6.20
CA ARG A 21 10.39 8.64 -5.84
C ARG A 21 11.17 8.19 -4.60
N GLN A 22 12.50 8.24 -4.66
CA GLN A 22 13.36 7.80 -3.55
C GLN A 22 13.04 8.52 -2.25
N GLU A 23 12.70 9.80 -2.32
CA GLU A 23 12.23 10.61 -1.18
C GLU A 23 11.01 9.97 -0.51
N MET A 24 10.03 9.50 -1.28
CA MET A 24 8.83 8.85 -0.75
C MET A 24 9.15 7.49 -0.12
N LEU A 25 10.11 6.75 -0.68
CA LEU A 25 10.56 5.48 -0.10
C LEU A 25 11.28 5.72 1.24
N HIS A 26 12.13 6.74 1.30
CA HIS A 26 12.83 7.10 2.53
C HIS A 26 11.85 7.56 3.62
N GLU A 27 10.90 8.43 3.27
CA GLU A 27 9.82 8.85 4.17
C GLU A 27 9.02 7.65 4.66
N ALA A 28 8.65 6.72 3.78
CA ALA A 28 7.93 5.51 4.16
C ALA A 28 8.76 4.62 5.09
N GLN A 29 10.06 4.45 4.85
CA GLN A 29 10.94 3.69 5.75
C GLN A 29 11.00 4.32 7.14
N THR A 30 11.19 5.63 7.22
CA THR A 30 11.25 6.35 8.50
C THR A 30 9.90 6.27 9.23
N TYR A 31 8.80 6.52 8.52
CA TYR A 31 7.46 6.51 9.11
C TYR A 31 7.04 5.12 9.60
N LEU A 32 7.35 4.08 8.83
CA LEU A 32 6.98 2.70 9.13
C LEU A 32 8.01 1.98 10.02
N GLY A 33 9.17 2.59 10.29
CA GLY A 33 10.27 1.95 11.01
C GLY A 33 10.87 0.75 10.26
N ALA A 34 10.80 0.77 8.92
CA ALA A 34 11.20 -0.36 8.10
C ALA A 34 12.70 -0.36 7.79
N ALA A 35 13.36 -1.50 8.03
CA ALA A 35 14.80 -1.65 7.82
C ALA A 35 15.24 -1.59 6.35
N THR A 36 14.32 -1.78 5.40
CA THR A 36 14.60 -1.75 3.95
C THR A 36 13.46 -1.10 3.17
N GLU A 37 13.75 -0.58 1.97
CA GLU A 37 12.74 -0.02 1.06
C GLU A 37 11.64 -1.05 0.74
N ARG A 38 12.06 -2.31 0.51
CA ARG A 38 11.13 -3.41 0.25
C ARG A 38 10.19 -3.63 1.43
N ALA A 39 10.73 -3.69 2.65
CA ALA A 39 9.91 -3.87 3.85
C ALA A 39 8.94 -2.70 4.04
N ALA A 40 9.36 -1.47 3.74
CA ALA A 40 8.46 -0.31 3.79
C ALA A 40 7.29 -0.45 2.80
N VAL A 41 7.55 -0.90 1.58
CA VAL A 41 6.51 -1.12 0.56
C VAL A 41 5.56 -2.25 0.98
N GLU A 42 6.09 -3.38 1.44
CA GLU A 42 5.28 -4.51 1.90
C GLU A 42 4.36 -4.08 3.07
N MET A 43 4.92 -3.39 4.08
CA MET A 43 4.14 -2.86 5.20
C MET A 43 3.08 -1.83 4.76
N ALA A 44 3.41 -0.94 3.81
CA ALA A 44 2.45 0.03 3.30
C ALA A 44 1.27 -0.65 2.59
N LEU A 45 1.52 -1.72 1.84
CA LEU A 45 0.46 -2.50 1.18
C LEU A 45 -0.42 -3.20 2.21
N ASP A 46 0.16 -3.78 3.26
CA ASP A 46 -0.59 -4.40 4.35
C ASP A 46 -1.48 -3.38 5.07
N LEU A 47 -0.99 -2.16 5.32
CA LEU A 47 -1.79 -1.09 5.92
C LEU A 47 -2.97 -0.65 5.04
N VAL A 48 -2.79 -0.63 3.72
CA VAL A 48 -3.88 -0.33 2.78
C VAL A 48 -4.95 -1.42 2.82
N ALA A 49 -4.54 -2.69 2.85
CA ALA A 49 -5.45 -3.82 2.99
C ALA A 49 -6.21 -3.75 4.32
N PHE A 50 -5.49 -3.55 5.43
CA PHE A 50 -6.06 -3.41 6.77
C PHE A 50 -7.08 -2.26 6.85
N ARG A 51 -6.77 -1.10 6.25
CA ARG A 51 -7.72 0.04 6.20
C ARG A 51 -9.03 -0.34 5.51
N LYS A 52 -8.98 -1.14 4.45
CA LYS A 52 -10.17 -1.63 3.76
C LYS A 52 -10.99 -2.54 4.68
N GLU A 53 -10.34 -3.52 5.30
CA GLU A 53 -10.99 -4.46 6.22
C GLU A 53 -11.65 -3.74 7.42
N LEU A 54 -10.97 -2.74 7.99
CA LEU A 54 -11.55 -1.88 9.04
C LEU A 54 -12.81 -1.17 8.55
N GLY A 55 -12.80 -0.61 7.35
CA GLY A 55 -13.96 0.06 6.76
C GLY A 55 -15.12 -0.90 6.51
N ASP A 56 -14.83 -2.12 6.08
CA ASP A 56 -15.83 -3.18 5.88
C ASP A 56 -16.44 -3.61 7.21
N GLY A 57 -15.61 -3.85 8.22
CA GLY A 57 -16.03 -4.19 9.58
C GLY A 57 -16.88 -3.10 10.23
N ALA A 58 -16.46 -1.83 10.12
CA ALA A 58 -17.21 -0.69 10.66
C ALA A 58 -18.63 -0.59 10.04
N ARG A 59 -18.74 -0.77 8.72
CA ARG A 59 -20.03 -0.80 8.02
C ARG A 59 -20.90 -1.98 8.46
N ALA A 60 -20.30 -3.16 8.63
CA ALA A 60 -21.02 -4.33 9.13
C ALA A 60 -21.59 -4.08 10.54
N LEU A 61 -20.80 -3.52 11.46
CA LEU A 61 -21.25 -3.18 12.81
C LEU A 61 -22.37 -2.13 12.82
N GLN A 62 -22.30 -1.11 11.97
CA GLN A 62 -23.37 -0.13 11.82
C GLN A 62 -24.68 -0.79 11.37
N SER A 63 -24.61 -1.72 10.40
CA SER A 63 -25.79 -2.45 9.92
C SER A 63 -26.43 -3.34 10.98
N LEU A 64 -25.62 -3.97 11.84
CA LEU A 64 -26.11 -4.79 12.96
C LEU A 64 -26.79 -3.93 14.03
N ARG A 65 -26.26 -2.73 14.32
CA ARG A 65 -26.91 -1.79 15.25
C ARG A 65 -28.27 -1.33 14.73
N LEU A 66 -28.38 -1.06 13.43
CA LEU A 66 -29.65 -0.66 12.81
C LEU A 66 -30.69 -1.79 12.84
N ARG A 67 -30.28 -3.05 12.62
CA ARG A 67 -31.15 -4.23 12.74
C ARG A 67 -31.66 -4.51 14.15
N ARG A 68 -30.99 -4.01 15.19
CA ARG A 68 -31.41 -4.21 16.59
C ARG A 68 -32.48 -3.20 17.03
N LEU A 69 -32.64 -2.09 16.29
CA LEU A 69 -33.50 -0.97 16.66
C LEU A 69 -34.77 -0.86 15.81
N GLY A 70 -34.96 -1.75 14.83
CA GLY A 70 -36.19 -1.90 14.05
C GLY A 70 -36.78 -3.28 14.26
#